data_AF-A0A423VSC4-F1
#
_entry.id   AF-A0A423VSC4-F1
#
_cell.length_a   1.000
_cell.length_b   1.000
_cell.length_c   1.000
_cell.angle_alpha   90.00
_cell.angle_beta   90.00
_cell.angle_gamma   90.00
#
_symmetry.space_group_name_H-M   'P 1'
#
loop_
_entity.id
_entity.type
_entity.pdbx_description
1 polymer ?
#
loop_
_entity_poly.entity_id
_entity_poly.type
_entity_poly.pdbx_seq_one_letter_code
_entity_poly.pdbx_strand_id
1 'polypeptide(L)'
;MLATRSFLLPAAVLLGALQHATAQTSTTCNPLNQTGCPTDPAFGTDYNFVFNTTPAEGAWETTVGTIDYTENGAEFTINEQGDSPTMRTKFYIFFGRVEIWWKAAPGQGIISSMMLLSDDLDEVDWEFLGGNGSVVETNYFGKGVGNYTWEGDYEVSGGTTTDYHNYTIDWTNSSLDWYIDSEHVRHLTPEEANDTWSYPQSPMRLSLGIWAGGDPNEPIGTIEWAGGETDYTKGPYTMYVQSCRVTDYGSGTAYNYTDMSGTWQSIQEIGVGDNSTAAEAVHAVPEKSISEKFSELPSGAKIAIYACSAAVVAGLVVFAAFYCFRQRKQGQQEAAMAAQLAEEERVEMERYQAAGVNPDGFTSAAPTPNEKFGSAAAARPLLNNNAASQSPPGTPQTGGRNPYTDSFSPIN
;
A
#
# COMPACT_ATOMS: atom_id res chain seq x y z
N MET A 1 -55.26 35.93 4.18
CA MET A 1 -54.32 36.38 5.24
C MET A 1 -53.62 35.15 5.78
N LEU A 2 -52.30 35.25 5.90
CA LEU A 2 -51.35 34.15 5.84
C LEU A 2 -51.51 33.12 6.98
N ALA A 3 -51.47 31.84 6.60
CA ALA A 3 -51.23 30.74 7.52
C ALA A 3 -49.73 30.64 7.80
N THR A 4 -49.33 30.89 9.04
CA THR A 4 -47.98 30.62 9.56
C THR A 4 -47.77 29.12 9.66
N ARG A 5 -46.84 28.58 8.87
CA ARG A 5 -46.29 27.23 9.08
C ARG A 5 -45.04 27.37 9.94
N SER A 6 -45.15 26.95 11.21
CA SER A 6 -44.00 26.65 12.06
C SER A 6 -43.24 25.46 11.47
N PHE A 7 -41.99 25.68 11.06
CA PHE A 7 -41.03 24.61 10.84
C PHE A 7 -40.29 24.36 12.15
N LEU A 8 -40.70 23.32 12.87
CA LEU A 8 -39.82 22.65 13.83
C LEU A 8 -38.87 21.78 13.00
N LEU A 9 -37.61 22.22 12.88
CA LEU A 9 -36.52 21.41 12.33
C LEU A 9 -36.22 20.25 13.30
N PRO A 10 -36.17 18.99 12.86
CA PRO A 10 -35.68 17.90 13.70
C PRO A 10 -34.14 17.94 13.73
N ALA A 11 -33.57 18.15 14.91
CA ALA A 11 -32.14 18.18 15.21
C ALA A 11 -31.49 16.79 15.19
N ALA A 12 -31.69 15.99 14.13
CA ALA A 12 -31.31 14.56 14.13
C ALA A 12 -30.63 14.07 12.85
N VAL A 13 -29.85 14.91 12.16
CA VAL A 13 -29.07 14.50 10.96
C VAL A 13 -27.55 14.50 11.20
N LEU A 14 -27.06 14.92 12.37
CA LEU A 14 -25.63 15.18 12.61
C LEU A 14 -24.75 13.98 13.03
N LEU A 15 -25.19 12.73 12.88
CA LEU A 15 -24.38 11.54 13.25
C LEU A 15 -24.08 10.57 12.11
N GLY A 16 -24.53 10.85 10.88
CA GLY A 16 -24.38 9.91 9.75
C GLY A 16 -23.15 10.13 8.86
N ALA A 17 -22.46 11.26 8.97
CA ALA A 17 -21.33 11.62 8.10
C ALA A 17 -19.99 10.96 8.49
N LEU A 18 -20.01 9.99 9.39
CA LEU A 18 -18.88 9.56 10.22
C LEU A 18 -18.40 8.13 9.91
N GLN A 19 -18.58 7.58 8.70
CA GLN A 19 -18.20 6.16 8.47
C GLN A 19 -17.09 5.93 7.43
N HIS A 20 -16.82 6.87 6.53
CA HIS A 20 -15.69 6.76 5.60
C HIS A 20 -14.71 7.93 5.71
N ALA A 21 -15.18 9.14 6.03
CA ALA A 21 -14.32 10.25 6.50
C ALA A 21 -13.56 9.93 7.80
N THR A 22 -13.98 8.92 8.57
CA THR A 22 -13.30 8.49 9.81
C THR A 22 -11.97 7.77 9.60
N ALA A 23 -11.70 7.29 8.38
CA ALA A 23 -10.38 6.73 8.09
C ALA A 23 -9.32 7.84 8.04
N GLN A 24 -9.71 9.06 7.65
CA GLN A 24 -8.84 10.19 7.44
C GLN A 24 -8.58 10.96 8.75
N THR A 25 -9.62 11.25 9.56
CA THR A 25 -9.51 12.09 10.77
C THR A 25 -9.57 11.30 12.09
N SER A 26 -8.70 10.31 12.25
CA SER A 26 -8.62 9.52 13.49
C SER A 26 -7.24 9.51 14.14
N THR A 27 -7.25 9.55 15.46
CA THR A 27 -6.08 9.40 16.34
C THR A 27 -6.26 8.18 17.22
N THR A 28 -5.16 7.47 17.47
CA THR A 28 -5.16 6.35 18.44
C THR A 28 -5.11 6.87 19.87
N CYS A 29 -4.56 8.07 20.08
CA CYS A 29 -4.42 8.70 21.38
C CYS A 29 -4.72 10.20 21.25
N ASN A 30 -5.92 10.63 21.66
CA ASN A 30 -6.25 12.05 21.66
C ASN A 30 -5.77 12.71 22.98
N PRO A 31 -4.78 13.62 22.95
CA PRO A 31 -4.19 14.20 24.15
C PRO A 31 -5.14 15.17 24.89
N LEU A 32 -6.27 15.57 24.29
CA LEU A 32 -7.32 16.35 24.97
C LEU A 32 -8.17 15.49 25.91
N ASN A 33 -8.22 14.18 25.68
CA ASN A 33 -9.13 13.26 26.37
C ASN A 33 -8.41 12.32 27.34
N GLN A 34 -7.10 12.14 27.18
CA GLN A 34 -6.32 11.24 28.04
C GLN A 34 -4.85 11.66 28.15
N THR A 35 -4.20 11.22 29.23
CA THR A 35 -2.77 11.42 29.46
C THR A 35 -1.96 10.18 29.05
N GLY A 36 -0.65 10.35 28.87
CA GLY A 36 0.26 9.26 28.53
C GLY A 36 0.24 8.86 27.06
N CYS A 37 -0.15 9.78 26.17
CA CYS A 37 0.06 9.59 24.74
C CYS A 37 1.56 9.46 24.42
N PRO A 38 1.94 8.62 23.45
CA PRO A 38 3.29 8.60 22.91
C PRO A 38 3.70 9.99 22.43
N THR A 39 4.99 10.28 22.47
CA THR A 39 5.53 11.50 21.87
C THR A 39 5.52 11.38 20.35
N ASP A 40 5.15 12.45 19.66
CA ASP A 40 5.12 12.51 18.20
C ASP A 40 6.55 12.64 17.66
N PRO A 41 7.03 11.76 16.76
CA PRO A 41 8.34 11.92 16.14
C PRO A 41 8.41 13.22 15.35
N ALA A 42 9.39 14.08 15.62
CA ALA A 42 9.53 15.36 14.92
C ALA A 42 10.27 15.20 13.60
N PHE A 43 10.07 16.13 12.67
CA PHE A 43 10.88 16.18 11.45
C PHE A 43 12.22 16.87 11.71
N GLY A 44 12.20 18.03 12.37
CA GLY A 44 13.36 18.79 12.82
C GLY A 44 14.29 19.27 11.71
N THR A 45 13.84 19.32 10.45
CA THR A 45 14.68 19.70 9.30
C THR A 45 13.87 20.29 8.14
N ASP A 46 14.58 20.62 7.06
CA ASP A 46 14.02 20.99 5.76
C ASP A 46 14.48 19.97 4.71
N TYR A 47 13.53 19.44 3.95
CA TYR A 47 13.84 18.54 2.86
C TYR A 47 12.83 18.63 1.73
N ASN A 48 13.31 18.55 0.48
CA ASN A 48 12.48 18.42 -0.70
C ASN A 48 12.47 16.96 -1.18
N PHE A 49 11.36 16.27 -0.94
CA PHE A 49 11.09 14.94 -1.45
C PHE A 49 10.77 15.02 -2.94
N VAL A 50 11.59 14.41 -3.80
CA VAL A 50 11.31 14.26 -5.23
C VAL A 50 10.82 12.83 -5.46
N PHE A 51 9.57 12.67 -5.88
CA PHE A 51 8.89 11.38 -5.94
C PHE A 51 9.09 10.63 -7.26
N ASN A 52 10.23 10.85 -7.94
CA ASN A 52 10.62 10.02 -9.08
C ASN A 52 11.18 8.65 -8.65
N THR A 53 11.39 8.48 -7.34
CA THR A 53 11.79 7.25 -6.67
C THR A 53 11.02 7.13 -5.36
N THR A 54 10.91 5.90 -4.85
CA THR A 54 10.33 5.66 -3.52
C THR A 54 11.04 6.53 -2.48
N PRO A 55 10.29 7.30 -1.66
CA PRO A 55 10.89 8.14 -0.62
C PRO A 55 11.54 7.29 0.48
N ALA A 56 12.39 7.92 1.29
CA ALA A 56 13.07 7.24 2.39
C ALA A 56 12.04 6.56 3.32
N GLU A 57 12.25 5.27 3.60
CA GLU A 57 11.35 4.47 4.45
C GLU A 57 11.18 5.07 5.86
N GLY A 58 12.18 5.80 6.36
CA GLY A 58 12.11 6.48 7.66
C GLY A 58 11.24 7.75 7.66
N ALA A 59 10.86 8.26 6.49
CA ALA A 59 10.12 9.51 6.34
C ALA A 59 8.63 9.30 6.02
N TRP A 60 8.30 8.29 5.21
CA TRP A 60 6.95 8.06 4.71
C TRP A 60 6.49 6.61 4.89
N GLU A 61 5.19 6.44 5.04
CA GLU A 61 4.50 5.15 4.98
C GLU A 61 3.29 5.23 4.04
N THR A 62 2.99 4.12 3.35
CA THR A 62 1.72 3.95 2.66
C THR A 62 0.72 3.34 3.63
N THR A 63 -0.37 4.06 3.92
CA THR A 63 -1.39 3.63 4.88
C THR A 63 -2.51 2.83 4.22
N VAL A 64 -2.82 3.13 2.96
CA VAL A 64 -3.87 2.47 2.17
C VAL A 64 -3.39 2.30 0.73
N GLY A 65 -3.73 1.17 0.10
CA GLY A 65 -3.45 0.91 -1.30
C GLY A 65 -1.96 0.81 -1.65
N THR A 66 -1.64 1.10 -2.90
CA THR A 66 -0.26 1.13 -3.43
C THR A 66 -0.01 2.44 -4.16
N ILE A 67 1.23 2.91 -4.12
CA ILE A 67 1.66 4.14 -4.79
C ILE A 67 2.80 3.76 -5.71
N ASP A 68 2.63 4.08 -6.99
CA ASP A 68 3.67 3.88 -7.99
C ASP A 68 4.53 5.13 -8.09
N TYR A 69 5.83 4.95 -8.30
CA TYR A 69 6.78 6.06 -8.45
C TYR A 69 7.35 6.03 -9.86
N THR A 70 7.03 7.03 -10.66
CA THR A 70 7.45 7.13 -12.08
C THR A 70 8.18 8.45 -12.33
N GLU A 71 8.56 8.73 -13.58
CA GLU A 71 9.13 10.03 -13.95
C GLU A 71 8.17 11.21 -13.73
N ASN A 72 6.86 10.95 -13.61
CA ASN A 72 5.83 11.95 -13.33
C ASN A 72 5.61 12.19 -11.82
N GLY A 73 6.31 11.45 -10.95
CA GLY A 73 6.15 11.52 -9.50
C GLY A 73 5.46 10.31 -8.90
N ALA A 74 4.93 10.49 -7.69
CA ALA A 74 4.07 9.53 -7.03
C ALA A 74 2.68 9.52 -7.68
N GLU A 75 2.21 8.34 -8.07
CA GLU A 75 0.92 8.11 -8.72
C GLU A 75 -0.02 7.38 -7.76
N PHE A 76 -1.16 8.00 -7.49
CA PHE A 76 -2.22 7.45 -6.64
C PHE A 76 -3.43 7.21 -7.51
N THR A 77 -3.86 5.96 -7.64
CA THR A 77 -4.86 5.57 -8.64
C THR A 77 -6.07 4.87 -8.03
N ILE A 78 -7.27 5.33 -8.39
CA ILE A 78 -8.54 4.64 -8.18
C ILE A 78 -8.87 3.88 -9.47
N ASN A 79 -8.79 2.55 -9.41
CA ASN A 79 -9.19 1.66 -10.50
C ASN A 79 -10.64 1.17 -10.31
N GLU A 80 -11.01 0.89 -9.06
CA GLU A 80 -12.33 0.35 -8.71
C GLU A 80 -12.84 0.90 -7.38
N GLN A 81 -14.10 0.57 -7.07
CA GLN A 81 -14.73 0.97 -5.83
C GLN A 81 -13.96 0.45 -4.61
N GLY A 82 -13.72 1.31 -3.61
CA GLY A 82 -12.95 0.99 -2.41
C GLY A 82 -11.46 1.30 -2.52
N ASP A 83 -10.94 1.63 -3.70
CA ASP A 83 -9.58 2.18 -3.82
C ASP A 83 -9.51 3.57 -3.16
N SER A 84 -8.54 3.74 -2.26
CA SER A 84 -8.23 5.03 -1.63
C SER A 84 -6.73 5.16 -1.31
N PRO A 85 -5.81 5.03 -2.28
CA PRO A 85 -4.37 5.05 -2.00
C PRO A 85 -3.96 6.30 -1.22
N THR A 86 -3.23 6.09 -0.12
CA THR A 86 -2.86 7.16 0.81
C THR A 86 -1.45 6.90 1.35
N MET A 87 -0.60 7.93 1.36
CA MET A 87 0.64 7.93 2.13
C MET A 87 0.66 9.03 3.16
N ARG A 88 1.48 8.83 4.19
CA ARG A 88 1.59 9.71 5.33
C ARG A 88 3.02 9.81 5.82
N THR A 89 3.40 10.98 6.33
CA THR A 89 4.70 11.14 7.00
C THR A 89 4.73 10.35 8.30
N LYS A 90 5.86 9.72 8.59
CA LYS A 90 6.13 9.06 9.88
C LYS A 90 6.53 10.05 10.98
N PHE A 91 6.72 11.30 10.59
CA PHE A 91 7.05 12.43 11.45
C PHE A 91 5.92 13.46 11.41
N TYR A 92 5.94 14.32 12.42
CA TYR A 92 5.13 15.51 12.56
C TYR A 92 6.01 16.74 12.35
N ILE A 93 5.40 17.84 11.93
CA ILE A 93 5.99 19.18 11.98
C ILE A 93 5.23 20.01 13.00
N PHE A 94 5.91 20.96 13.63
CA PHE A 94 5.26 21.86 14.57
C PHE A 94 5.45 23.31 14.15
N PHE A 95 4.40 23.86 13.54
CA PHE A 95 4.53 24.94 12.58
C PHE A 95 5.48 24.55 11.43
N GLY A 96 5.47 25.32 10.36
CA GLY A 96 6.31 24.99 9.22
C GLY A 96 5.73 25.40 7.90
N ARG A 97 6.33 24.83 6.86
CA ARG A 97 5.96 25.08 5.48
C ARG A 97 5.89 23.77 4.72
N VAL A 98 4.83 23.61 3.94
CA VAL A 98 4.63 22.46 3.06
C VAL A 98 4.38 22.99 1.66
N GLU A 99 5.27 22.71 0.72
CA GLU A 99 5.16 23.09 -0.70
C GLU A 99 5.02 21.82 -1.54
N ILE A 100 3.96 21.70 -2.34
CA ILE A 100 3.69 20.47 -3.11
C ILE A 100 3.46 20.80 -4.57
N TRP A 101 4.22 20.15 -5.44
CA TRP A 101 3.99 20.14 -6.89
C TRP A 101 3.02 19.03 -7.24
N TRP A 102 1.78 19.39 -7.52
CA TRP A 102 0.65 18.46 -7.59
C TRP A 102 -0.18 18.70 -8.86
N LYS A 103 -0.60 17.61 -9.49
CA LYS A 103 -1.70 17.56 -10.47
C LYS A 103 -2.81 16.61 -9.97
N ALA A 104 -3.99 17.15 -9.69
CA ALA A 104 -5.11 16.40 -9.12
C ALA A 104 -5.70 15.39 -10.11
N ALA A 105 -6.41 14.38 -9.60
CA ALA A 105 -7.12 13.42 -10.42
C ALA A 105 -8.40 14.05 -11.03
N PRO A 106 -8.66 13.85 -12.33
CA PRO A 106 -9.95 14.21 -12.91
C PRO A 106 -11.01 13.15 -12.55
N GLY A 107 -12.29 13.50 -12.71
CA GLY A 107 -13.41 12.57 -12.57
C GLY A 107 -14.46 13.07 -11.58
N GLN A 108 -15.74 12.99 -11.97
CA GLN A 108 -16.83 13.32 -11.07
C GLN A 108 -16.79 12.43 -9.82
N GLY A 109 -16.93 13.03 -8.63
CA GLY A 109 -16.89 12.30 -7.37
C GLY A 109 -15.49 11.89 -6.88
N ILE A 110 -14.44 12.17 -7.65
CA ILE A 110 -13.06 11.86 -7.28
C ILE A 110 -12.44 13.06 -6.56
N ILE A 111 -11.83 12.80 -5.42
CA ILE A 111 -11.20 13.80 -4.57
C ILE A 111 -9.71 13.47 -4.44
N SER A 112 -8.85 14.47 -4.69
CA SER A 112 -7.44 14.43 -4.27
C SER A 112 -7.28 15.28 -3.02
N SER A 113 -6.58 14.80 -2.00
CA SER A 113 -6.56 15.43 -0.68
C SER A 113 -5.14 15.54 -0.12
N MET A 114 -4.78 16.76 0.28
CA MET A 114 -3.65 17.07 1.13
C MET A 114 -4.18 17.33 2.53
N MET A 115 -3.61 16.72 3.55
CA MET A 115 -4.05 16.99 4.91
C MET A 115 -2.88 16.97 5.90
N LEU A 116 -2.69 18.07 6.60
CA LEU A 116 -1.99 18.11 7.88
C LEU A 116 -2.99 17.78 8.97
N LEU A 117 -2.68 16.79 9.81
CA LEU A 117 -3.55 16.37 10.90
C LEU A 117 -2.73 16.06 12.16
N SER A 118 -3.16 16.60 13.30
CA SER A 118 -2.56 16.33 14.60
C SER A 118 -3.23 15.17 15.33
N ASP A 119 -2.61 14.74 16.43
CA ASP A 119 -3.20 13.76 17.34
C ASP A 119 -4.36 14.33 18.16
N ASP A 120 -4.50 15.66 18.28
CA ASP A 120 -5.68 16.31 18.87
C ASP A 120 -6.76 16.71 17.85
N LEU A 121 -6.55 16.40 16.56
CA LEU A 121 -7.44 16.67 15.44
C LEU A 121 -7.53 18.16 15.05
N ASP A 122 -6.46 18.92 15.29
CA ASP A 122 -6.18 20.11 14.49
C ASP A 122 -5.85 19.68 13.05
N GLU A 123 -6.40 20.37 12.06
CA GLU A 123 -6.38 19.98 10.65
C GLU A 123 -6.18 21.18 9.74
N VAL A 124 -5.41 21.00 8.66
CA VAL A 124 -5.31 21.93 7.54
C VAL A 124 -5.24 21.14 6.25
N ASP A 125 -6.06 21.48 5.26
CA ASP A 125 -6.17 20.71 4.04
C ASP A 125 -6.23 21.53 2.75
N TRP A 126 -5.97 20.82 1.66
CA TRP A 126 -6.38 21.16 0.30
C TRP A 126 -7.22 20.01 -0.25
N GLU A 127 -8.39 20.33 -0.77
CA GLU A 127 -9.30 19.37 -1.40
C GLU A 127 -9.51 19.72 -2.88
N PHE A 128 -9.27 18.76 -3.76
CA PHE A 128 -9.37 18.93 -5.21
C PHE A 128 -10.50 18.09 -5.76
N LEU A 129 -11.57 18.74 -6.23
CA LEU A 129 -12.72 18.06 -6.81
C LEU A 129 -12.46 17.75 -8.29
N GLY A 130 -12.26 16.49 -8.63
CA GLY A 130 -11.96 16.04 -9.99
C GLY A 130 -13.07 16.33 -11.01
N GLY A 131 -14.31 16.50 -10.55
CA GLY A 131 -15.44 16.93 -11.39
C GLY A 131 -15.40 18.41 -11.76
N ASN A 132 -14.71 19.22 -10.95
CA ASN A 132 -14.50 20.65 -11.15
C ASN A 132 -13.00 20.98 -11.14
N GLY A 133 -12.29 20.55 -12.19
CA GLY A 133 -10.84 20.72 -12.32
C GLY A 133 -10.35 22.16 -12.52
N SER A 134 -11.12 23.18 -12.13
CA SER A 134 -10.76 24.60 -12.19
C SER A 134 -10.66 25.27 -10.82
N VAL A 135 -11.14 24.62 -9.76
CA VAL A 135 -11.17 25.14 -8.40
C VAL A 135 -10.46 24.17 -7.46
N VAL A 136 -9.84 24.70 -6.41
CA VAL A 136 -9.38 23.96 -5.25
C VAL A 136 -10.01 24.56 -3.99
N GLU A 137 -10.34 23.69 -3.05
CA GLU A 137 -10.87 24.06 -1.74
C GLU A 137 -9.76 24.03 -0.69
N THR A 138 -9.84 24.94 0.27
CA THR A 138 -9.01 24.94 1.49
C THR A 138 -9.91 24.85 2.70
N ASN A 139 -9.50 24.09 3.71
CA ASN A 139 -10.17 24.04 4.98
C ASN A 139 -9.19 23.99 6.16
N TYR A 140 -9.76 24.18 7.34
CA TYR A 140 -9.05 24.00 8.60
C TYR A 140 -10.06 23.61 9.68
N PHE A 141 -9.60 22.79 10.62
CA PHE A 141 -10.36 22.45 11.82
C PHE A 141 -9.48 22.54 13.05
N GLY A 142 -10.08 22.92 14.17
CA GLY A 142 -9.41 22.87 15.47
C GLY A 142 -10.04 21.78 16.32
N LYS A 143 -9.21 20.91 16.90
CA LYS A 143 -9.60 19.96 17.94
C LYS A 143 -10.75 19.03 17.52
N GLY A 144 -10.81 18.69 16.24
CA GLY A 144 -11.84 17.86 15.62
C GLY A 144 -13.22 18.52 15.56
N VAL A 145 -13.31 19.83 15.82
CA VAL A 145 -14.55 20.58 15.72
C VAL A 145 -14.66 21.17 14.32
N GLY A 146 -15.40 20.43 13.48
CA GLY A 146 -15.70 20.81 12.11
C GLY A 146 -16.55 22.08 11.98
N ASN A 147 -16.15 23.02 11.12
CA ASN A 147 -17.07 24.01 10.57
C ASN A 147 -16.92 24.14 9.05
N TYR A 148 -17.78 23.42 8.34
CA TYR A 148 -17.84 23.37 6.87
C TYR A 148 -18.24 24.69 6.19
N THR A 149 -18.46 25.78 6.94
CA THR A 149 -18.66 27.13 6.38
C THR A 149 -17.36 27.94 6.26
N TRP A 150 -16.24 27.40 6.74
CA TRP A 150 -14.92 28.06 6.68
C TRP A 150 -14.10 27.62 5.47
N GLU A 151 -14.69 26.82 4.59
CA GLU A 151 -14.10 26.44 3.31
C GLU A 151 -13.83 27.69 2.46
N GLY A 152 -12.72 27.66 1.72
CA GLY A 152 -12.37 28.69 0.75
C GLY A 152 -12.12 28.10 -0.63
N ASP A 153 -12.84 28.58 -1.63
CA ASP A 153 -12.72 28.20 -3.04
C ASP A 153 -11.76 29.11 -3.80
N TYR A 154 -10.82 28.52 -4.54
CA TYR A 154 -9.84 29.27 -5.34
C TYR A 154 -9.72 28.74 -6.77
N GLU A 155 -9.90 29.63 -7.75
CA GLU A 155 -9.70 29.30 -9.16
C GLU A 155 -8.20 29.12 -9.47
N VAL A 156 -7.87 28.09 -10.24
CA VAL A 156 -6.50 27.79 -10.66
C VAL A 156 -6.36 27.94 -12.16
N SER A 157 -5.54 28.90 -12.59
CA SER A 157 -5.28 29.15 -14.01
C SER A 157 -4.56 27.96 -14.65
N GLY A 158 -5.20 27.31 -15.64
CA GLY A 158 -4.68 26.07 -16.26
C GLY A 158 -5.37 24.81 -15.74
N GLY A 159 -6.07 24.91 -14.60
CA GLY A 159 -6.88 23.87 -14.01
C GLY A 159 -6.07 22.86 -13.18
N THR A 160 -6.67 22.41 -12.08
CA THR A 160 -6.07 21.52 -11.08
C THR A 160 -5.79 20.12 -11.60
N THR A 161 -6.50 19.67 -12.64
CA THR A 161 -6.41 18.31 -13.20
C THR A 161 -5.59 18.21 -14.48
N THR A 162 -5.14 19.34 -15.04
CA THR A 162 -4.50 19.38 -16.37
C THR A 162 -2.99 19.50 -16.29
N ASP A 163 -2.48 20.33 -15.38
CA ASP A 163 -1.05 20.60 -15.22
C ASP A 163 -0.65 20.56 -13.74
N TYR A 164 0.65 20.57 -13.46
CA TYR A 164 1.17 20.69 -12.10
C TYR A 164 1.16 22.14 -11.66
N HIS A 165 0.69 22.35 -10.43
CA HIS A 165 0.75 23.62 -9.73
C HIS A 165 1.49 23.45 -8.40
N ASN A 166 2.07 24.54 -7.90
CA ASN A 166 2.66 24.56 -6.57
C ASN A 166 1.61 25.03 -5.54
N TYR A 167 1.20 24.12 -4.66
CA TYR A 167 0.33 24.42 -3.53
C TYR A 167 1.18 24.49 -2.27
N THR A 168 1.19 25.67 -1.64
CA THR A 168 1.99 25.91 -0.43
C THR A 168 1.12 26.27 0.74
N ILE A 169 1.43 25.71 1.90
CA ILE A 169 0.96 26.14 3.21
C ILE A 169 2.16 26.68 3.99
N ASP A 170 2.04 27.86 4.58
CA ASP A 170 2.95 28.41 5.58
C ASP A 170 2.17 28.60 6.88
N TRP A 171 2.54 27.86 7.91
CA TRP A 171 1.79 27.71 9.14
C TRP A 171 2.65 28.13 10.32
N THR A 172 2.20 29.15 11.05
CA THR A 172 2.90 29.72 12.22
C THR A 172 1.94 29.84 13.40
N ASN A 173 2.45 30.28 14.56
CA ASN A 173 1.57 30.59 15.69
C ASN A 173 0.75 31.89 15.50
N SER A 174 1.03 32.66 14.45
CA SER A 174 0.42 33.97 14.18
C SER A 174 -0.41 34.03 12.91
N SER A 175 -0.16 33.14 11.95
CA SER A 175 -0.90 33.07 10.69
C SER A 175 -0.78 31.69 10.04
N LEU A 176 -1.82 31.35 9.31
CA LEU A 176 -1.88 30.22 8.39
C LEU A 176 -2.18 30.78 7.00
N ASP A 177 -1.24 30.59 6.09
CA ASP A 177 -1.21 31.22 4.78
C ASP A 177 -1.17 30.14 3.68
N TRP A 178 -2.01 30.29 2.67
CA TRP A 178 -2.07 29.39 1.52
C TRP A 178 -1.64 30.10 0.24
N TYR A 179 -0.85 29.42 -0.58
CA TYR A 179 -0.39 29.94 -1.85
C TYR A 179 -0.62 28.95 -2.99
N ILE A 180 -0.90 29.49 -4.17
CA ILE A 180 -0.98 28.76 -5.44
C ILE A 180 -0.01 29.42 -6.41
N ASP A 181 0.98 28.68 -6.92
CA ASP A 181 2.02 29.19 -7.82
C ASP A 181 2.72 30.47 -7.33
N SER A 182 2.94 30.54 -6.01
CA SER A 182 3.50 31.70 -5.28
C SER A 182 2.55 32.90 -5.09
N GLU A 183 1.32 32.84 -5.61
CA GLU A 183 0.27 33.82 -5.30
C GLU A 183 -0.35 33.50 -3.94
N HIS A 184 -0.42 34.49 -3.05
CA HIS A 184 -1.05 34.34 -1.74
C HIS A 184 -2.57 34.42 -1.88
N VAL A 185 -3.27 33.31 -1.65
CA VAL A 185 -4.72 33.20 -1.90
C VAL A 185 -5.56 33.26 -0.64
N ARG A 186 -5.02 32.85 0.51
CA ARG A 186 -5.74 32.83 1.79
C ARG A 186 -4.82 33.17 2.95
N HIS A 187 -5.28 34.05 3.82
CA HIS A 187 -4.68 34.38 5.11
C HIS A 187 -5.68 34.06 6.22
N LEU A 188 -5.23 33.40 7.28
CA LEU A 188 -6.02 33.14 8.48
C LEU A 188 -5.20 33.48 9.72
N THR A 189 -5.73 34.35 10.57
CA THR A 189 -5.15 34.64 11.89
C THR A 189 -5.81 33.78 12.99
N PRO A 190 -5.14 33.57 14.13
CA PRO A 190 -5.77 32.96 15.29
C PRO A 190 -7.06 33.68 15.73
N GLU A 191 -7.10 35.02 15.70
CA GLU A 191 -8.29 35.79 16.08
C GLU A 191 -9.50 35.45 15.20
N GLU A 192 -9.30 35.31 13.89
CA GLU A 192 -10.34 34.91 12.94
C GLU A 192 -10.78 33.45 13.14
N ALA A 193 -9.87 32.60 13.64
CA ALA A 193 -10.08 31.19 13.94
C ALA A 193 -10.36 30.92 15.44
N ASN A 194 -11.02 31.85 16.13
CA ASN A 194 -11.44 31.67 17.54
C ASN A 194 -10.27 31.29 18.48
N ASP A 195 -9.12 31.93 18.25
CA ASP A 195 -7.85 31.73 18.95
C ASP A 195 -7.51 30.24 19.07
N THR A 196 -7.41 29.74 20.30
CA THR A 196 -7.01 28.36 20.57
C THR A 196 -8.04 27.31 20.09
N TRP A 197 -9.31 27.68 19.97
CA TRP A 197 -10.36 26.69 19.80
C TRP A 197 -10.53 26.18 18.37
N SER A 198 -10.20 27.00 17.37
CA SER A 198 -10.34 26.59 15.97
C SER A 198 -9.07 26.79 15.15
N TYR A 199 -8.10 27.56 15.63
CA TYR A 199 -6.81 27.69 14.95
C TYR A 199 -5.95 26.43 15.15
N PRO A 200 -5.48 25.78 14.06
CA PRO A 200 -4.56 24.65 14.15
C PRO A 200 -3.23 25.07 14.76
N GLN A 201 -2.81 24.42 15.84
CA GLN A 201 -1.66 24.85 16.64
C GLN A 201 -0.95 23.72 17.39
N SER A 202 -1.17 22.48 17.00
CA SER A 202 -0.51 21.31 17.57
C SER A 202 0.24 20.54 16.48
N PRO A 203 1.30 19.76 16.79
CA PRO A 203 2.10 19.09 15.79
C PRO A 203 1.24 18.26 14.83
N MET A 204 1.49 18.40 13.52
CA MET A 204 0.72 17.72 12.48
C MET A 204 1.61 16.88 11.59
N ARG A 205 1.10 15.70 11.19
CA ARG A 205 1.69 14.88 10.13
C ARG A 205 0.99 15.13 8.81
N LEU A 206 1.71 15.00 7.71
CA LEU A 206 1.19 15.21 6.36
C LEU A 206 0.69 13.90 5.78
N SER A 207 -0.53 13.91 5.25
CA SER A 207 -1.13 12.83 4.46
C SER A 207 -1.43 13.33 3.04
N LEU A 208 -1.15 12.48 2.06
CA LEU A 208 -1.48 12.70 0.64
C LEU A 208 -2.28 11.49 0.18
N GLY A 209 -3.46 11.71 -0.38
CA GLY A 209 -4.32 10.61 -0.82
C GLY A 209 -5.31 11.01 -1.90
N ILE A 210 -5.90 9.99 -2.51
CA ILE A 210 -7.02 10.10 -3.44
C ILE A 210 -8.14 9.18 -2.93
N TRP A 211 -9.38 9.62 -3.04
CA TRP A 211 -10.55 8.85 -2.63
C TRP A 211 -11.79 9.23 -3.44
N ALA A 212 -12.84 8.41 -3.36
CA ALA A 212 -14.09 8.63 -4.09
C ALA A 212 -15.17 9.19 -3.16
N GLY A 213 -15.22 10.51 -2.97
CA GLY A 213 -16.30 11.18 -2.22
C GLY A 213 -17.68 10.98 -2.84
N GLY A 214 -17.74 10.70 -4.15
CA GLY A 214 -18.94 10.29 -4.87
C GLY A 214 -19.25 8.79 -4.82
N ASP A 215 -18.57 7.98 -4.00
CA ASP A 215 -18.93 6.57 -3.84
C ASP A 215 -20.40 6.44 -3.37
N PRO A 216 -21.23 5.57 -3.97
CA PRO A 216 -22.63 5.38 -3.55
C PRO A 216 -22.83 4.98 -2.08
N ASN A 217 -21.78 4.51 -1.39
CA ASN A 217 -21.80 4.19 0.04
C ASN A 217 -21.52 5.40 0.94
N GLU A 218 -21.16 6.55 0.36
CA GLU A 218 -20.93 7.78 1.11
C GLU A 218 -22.24 8.45 1.53
N PRO A 219 -22.20 9.29 2.59
CA PRO A 219 -23.31 10.15 2.92
C PRO A 219 -23.70 11.03 1.72
N ILE A 220 -25.01 11.23 1.53
CA ILE A 220 -25.54 12.03 0.41
C ILE A 220 -24.89 13.43 0.34
N GLY A 221 -24.64 14.06 1.49
CA GLY A 221 -23.97 15.37 1.52
C GLY A 221 -22.53 15.34 0.99
N THR A 222 -21.79 14.26 1.25
CA THR A 222 -20.44 14.05 0.73
C THR A 222 -20.47 13.81 -0.79
N ILE A 223 -21.42 13.00 -1.27
CA ILE A 223 -21.61 12.75 -2.70
C ILE A 223 -21.96 14.05 -3.43
N GLU A 224 -22.86 14.86 -2.86
CA GLU A 224 -23.25 16.16 -3.41
C GLU A 224 -22.08 17.14 -3.44
N TRP A 225 -21.32 17.24 -2.34
CA TRP A 225 -20.11 18.06 -2.26
C TRP A 225 -19.06 17.63 -3.30
N ALA A 226 -18.81 16.32 -3.45
CA ALA A 226 -17.86 15.78 -4.43
C ALA A 226 -18.30 15.96 -5.91
N GLY A 227 -19.46 16.59 -6.15
CA GLY A 227 -19.99 16.88 -7.48
C GLY A 227 -20.85 15.77 -8.09
N GLY A 228 -21.25 14.78 -7.29
CA GLY A 228 -22.13 13.67 -7.67
C GLY A 228 -21.46 12.29 -7.62
N GLU A 229 -22.23 11.26 -7.97
CA GLU A 229 -21.76 9.87 -7.91
C GLU A 229 -20.55 9.60 -8.83
N THR A 230 -19.61 8.81 -8.34
CA THR A 230 -18.41 8.36 -9.06
C THR A 230 -18.74 7.24 -10.04
N ASP A 231 -18.28 7.37 -11.28
CA ASP A 231 -18.43 6.33 -12.32
C ASP A 231 -17.10 5.58 -12.54
N TYR A 232 -16.85 4.55 -11.73
CA TYR A 232 -15.62 3.75 -11.80
C TYR A 232 -15.36 3.13 -13.19
N THR A 233 -16.37 3.00 -14.05
CA THR A 233 -16.18 2.48 -15.43
C THR A 233 -15.45 3.45 -16.36
N LYS A 234 -15.35 4.73 -15.97
CA LYS A 234 -14.60 5.77 -16.67
C LYS A 234 -13.20 5.99 -16.10
N GLY A 235 -12.82 5.24 -15.06
CA GLY A 235 -11.46 5.22 -14.55
C GLY A 235 -10.47 4.54 -15.52
N PRO A 236 -9.20 4.37 -15.12
CA PRO A 236 -8.66 4.75 -13.82
C PRO A 236 -8.57 6.26 -13.63
N TYR A 237 -8.66 6.70 -12.38
CA TYR A 237 -8.46 8.09 -11.99
C TYR A 237 -7.17 8.20 -11.19
N THR A 238 -6.24 9.04 -11.65
CA THR A 238 -4.90 9.13 -11.06
C THR A 238 -4.55 10.58 -10.73
N MET A 239 -4.12 10.81 -9.49
CA MET A 239 -3.44 12.05 -9.09
C MET A 239 -1.94 11.84 -9.06
N TYR A 240 -1.20 12.93 -9.25
CA TYR A 240 0.25 12.91 -9.35
C TYR A 240 0.89 13.94 -8.41
N VAL A 241 1.87 13.51 -7.63
CA VAL A 241 2.67 14.39 -6.78
C VAL A 241 4.13 14.29 -7.22
N GLN A 242 4.66 15.35 -7.83
CA GLN A 242 6.02 15.35 -8.37
C GLN A 242 7.07 15.54 -7.28
N SER A 243 6.83 16.51 -6.39
CA SER A 243 7.69 16.76 -5.25
C SER A 243 6.94 17.42 -4.10
N CYS A 244 7.43 17.21 -2.89
CA CYS A 244 6.92 17.83 -1.68
C CYS A 244 8.11 18.34 -0.87
N ARG A 245 8.19 19.65 -0.65
CA ARG A 245 9.12 20.24 0.31
C ARG A 245 8.42 20.42 1.64
N VAL A 246 9.01 19.88 2.69
CA VAL A 246 8.55 20.07 4.05
C VAL A 246 9.66 20.80 4.81
N THR A 247 9.29 21.86 5.51
CA THR A 247 10.15 22.59 6.44
C THR A 247 9.46 22.58 7.78
N ASP A 248 10.12 21.98 8.78
CA ASP A 248 9.67 22.05 10.16
C ASP A 248 10.27 23.27 10.84
N TYR A 249 9.43 24.07 11.50
CA TYR A 249 9.91 25.19 12.30
C TYR A 249 10.32 24.76 13.72
N GLY A 250 9.93 23.55 14.13
CA GLY A 250 10.48 22.88 15.29
C GLY A 250 11.92 22.38 15.04
N SER A 251 12.64 22.16 16.13
CA SER A 251 14.06 21.77 16.12
C SER A 251 14.37 20.58 17.03
N GLY A 252 13.32 19.93 17.54
CA GLY A 252 13.39 18.72 18.34
C GLY A 252 13.46 17.44 17.52
N THR A 253 13.61 16.34 18.26
CA THR A 253 13.50 14.94 17.79
C THR A 253 12.10 14.37 18.00
N ALA A 254 11.32 14.96 18.91
CA ALA A 254 9.93 14.60 19.17
C ALA A 254 9.16 15.76 19.82
N TYR A 255 7.83 15.70 19.76
CA TYR A 255 6.92 16.60 20.44
C TYR A 255 6.12 15.86 21.52
N ASN A 256 5.88 16.54 22.64
CA ASN A 256 5.12 16.00 23.75
C ASN A 256 4.07 16.99 24.23
N TYR A 257 2.83 16.54 24.34
CA TYR A 257 1.74 17.29 24.97
C TYR A 257 1.95 17.24 26.49
N THR A 258 2.27 18.39 27.09
CA THR A 258 2.54 18.47 28.54
C THR A 258 1.28 18.54 29.40
N ASP A 259 0.16 18.92 28.79
CA ASP A 259 -1.17 18.92 29.39
C ASP A 259 -2.26 18.61 28.35
N MET A 260 -3.53 18.69 28.75
CA MET A 260 -4.69 18.36 27.91
C MET A 260 -5.34 19.61 27.28
N SER A 261 -4.63 20.74 27.22
CA SER A 261 -5.20 22.00 26.71
C SER A 261 -5.29 22.06 25.19
N GLY A 262 -4.43 21.32 24.47
CA GLY A 262 -4.29 21.44 23.01
C GLY A 262 -3.83 22.83 22.57
N THR A 263 -3.13 23.55 23.44
CA THR A 263 -2.51 24.83 23.13
C THR A 263 -1.10 24.60 22.61
N TRP A 264 -0.61 25.45 21.71
CA TRP A 264 0.76 25.32 21.21
C TRP A 264 1.79 25.51 22.34
N GLN A 265 1.47 26.27 23.38
CA GLN A 265 2.31 26.45 24.56
C GLN A 265 2.45 25.18 25.40
N SER A 266 1.51 24.24 25.29
CA SER A 266 1.59 22.94 25.96
C SER A 266 2.52 21.96 25.27
N ILE A 267 2.98 22.27 24.06
CA ILE A 267 3.86 21.40 23.28
C ILE A 267 5.31 21.59 23.71
N GLN A 268 5.90 20.50 24.19
CA GLN A 268 7.32 20.44 24.53
C GLN A 268 8.10 19.77 23.39
N GLU A 269 9.08 20.48 22.84
CA GLU A 269 10.09 19.92 21.95
C GLU A 269 11.15 19.14 22.76
N ILE A 270 11.38 17.88 22.40
CA ILE A 270 12.33 16.97 23.05
C ILE A 270 13.58 16.83 22.17
N GLY A 271 14.77 16.84 22.76
CA GLY A 271 16.02 16.63 22.01
C GLY A 271 16.36 17.78 21.06
N VAL A 272 16.05 19.02 21.46
CA VAL A 272 16.33 20.22 20.66
C VAL A 272 17.81 20.29 20.28
N GLY A 273 18.08 20.37 18.98
CA GLY A 273 19.44 20.43 18.43
C GLY A 273 20.06 19.08 18.06
N ASP A 274 19.40 17.97 18.39
CA ASP A 274 19.75 16.63 17.90
C ASP A 274 19.01 16.34 16.58
N ASN A 275 19.58 15.49 15.72
CA ASN A 275 18.89 15.08 14.49
C ASN A 275 17.76 14.10 14.83
N SER A 276 16.55 14.38 14.33
CA SER A 276 15.42 13.45 14.43
C SER A 276 15.67 12.19 13.59
N THR A 277 14.93 11.11 13.88
CA THR A 277 14.98 9.88 13.07
C THR A 277 14.63 10.14 11.60
N ALA A 278 13.67 11.03 11.34
CA ALA A 278 13.29 11.38 9.98
C ALA A 278 14.38 12.22 9.29
N ALA A 279 14.99 13.19 9.99
CA ALA A 279 16.11 13.98 9.49
C ALA A 279 17.30 13.08 9.13
N GLU A 280 17.64 12.11 9.98
CA GLU A 280 18.68 11.13 9.69
C GLU A 280 18.34 10.28 8.45
N ALA A 281 17.07 9.88 8.29
CA ALA A 281 16.64 9.06 7.16
C ALA A 281 16.70 9.81 5.81
N VAL A 282 16.31 11.09 5.77
CA VAL A 282 16.30 11.87 4.51
C VAL A 282 17.67 12.39 4.10
N HIS A 283 18.56 12.62 5.08
CA HIS A 283 19.94 13.04 4.85
C HIS A 283 20.93 11.85 4.84
N ALA A 284 20.43 10.62 4.97
CA ALA A 284 21.24 9.42 4.86
C ALA A 284 21.90 9.38 3.47
N VAL A 285 23.19 9.04 3.44
CA VAL A 285 23.88 8.81 2.17
C VAL A 285 23.19 7.64 1.47
N PRO A 286 22.72 7.80 0.21
CA PRO A 286 22.02 6.74 -0.49
C PRO A 286 22.89 5.48 -0.51
N GLU A 287 22.27 4.32 -0.24
CA GLU A 287 22.98 3.06 -0.32
C GLU A 287 23.54 2.88 -1.75
N LYS A 288 24.85 2.63 -1.84
CA LYS A 288 25.50 2.35 -3.12
C LYS A 288 24.80 1.20 -3.83
N SER A 289 24.54 1.36 -5.12
CA SER A 289 23.97 0.33 -5.97
C SER A 289 24.83 -0.94 -5.94
N ILE A 290 24.27 -2.11 -6.29
CA ILE A 290 25.05 -3.36 -6.39
C ILE A 290 26.23 -3.19 -7.36
N SER A 291 26.05 -2.41 -8.43
CA SER A 291 27.11 -2.07 -9.38
C SER A 291 28.24 -1.27 -8.73
N GLU A 292 27.89 -0.23 -7.96
CA GLU A 292 28.87 0.60 -7.25
C GLU A 292 29.57 -0.19 -6.13
N LYS A 293 28.80 -0.93 -5.32
CA LYS A 293 29.31 -1.88 -4.33
C LYS A 293 30.28 -2.87 -4.98
N PHE A 294 29.96 -3.42 -6.14
CA PHE A 294 30.84 -4.31 -6.90
C PHE A 294 32.07 -3.59 -7.44
N SER A 295 31.93 -2.35 -7.92
CA SER A 295 33.03 -1.54 -8.45
C SER A 295 34.06 -1.16 -7.39
N GLU A 296 33.65 -1.04 -6.13
CA GLU A 296 34.53 -0.73 -5.00
C GLU A 296 35.25 -1.96 -4.42
N LEU A 297 34.83 -3.18 -4.81
CA LEU A 297 35.50 -4.39 -4.33
C LEU A 297 36.98 -4.42 -4.75
N PRO A 298 37.89 -4.89 -3.85
CA PRO A 298 39.28 -5.15 -4.21
C PRO A 298 39.38 -6.11 -5.40
N SER A 299 40.41 -5.95 -6.22
CA SER A 299 40.60 -6.78 -7.43
C SER A 299 40.56 -8.28 -7.13
N GLY A 300 41.07 -8.71 -5.98
CA GLY A 300 41.00 -10.12 -5.54
C GLY A 300 39.57 -10.63 -5.31
N ALA A 301 38.70 -9.80 -4.72
CA ALA A 301 37.30 -10.15 -4.51
C ALA A 301 36.53 -10.23 -5.83
N LYS A 302 36.78 -9.30 -6.76
CA LYS A 302 36.20 -9.36 -8.12
C LYS A 302 36.60 -10.63 -8.86
N ILE A 303 37.89 -10.99 -8.81
CA ILE A 303 38.40 -12.23 -9.43
C ILE A 303 37.72 -13.46 -8.82
N ALA A 304 37.57 -13.51 -7.50
CA ALA A 304 36.90 -14.61 -6.83
C ALA A 304 35.43 -14.74 -7.27
N ILE A 305 34.70 -13.63 -7.35
CA ILE A 305 33.32 -13.62 -7.85
C ILE A 305 33.27 -14.15 -9.29
N TYR A 306 34.10 -13.63 -10.21
CA TYR A 306 34.14 -14.11 -11.59
C TYR A 306 34.46 -15.60 -11.70
N ALA A 307 35.41 -16.10 -10.91
CA ALA A 307 35.78 -17.51 -10.90
C ALA A 307 34.64 -18.41 -10.41
N CYS A 308 33.96 -18.03 -9.32
CA CYS A 308 32.80 -18.73 -8.80
C CYS A 308 31.65 -18.74 -9.82
N SER A 309 31.34 -17.59 -10.44
CA SER A 309 30.32 -17.48 -11.48
C SER A 309 30.63 -18.39 -12.68
N ALA A 310 31.88 -18.39 -13.15
CA ALA A 310 32.31 -19.25 -14.24
C ALA A 310 32.20 -20.74 -13.90
N ALA A 311 32.54 -21.13 -12.67
CA ALA A 311 32.41 -22.51 -12.21
C ALA A 311 30.95 -22.97 -12.14
N VAL A 312 30.04 -22.11 -11.68
CA VAL A 312 28.59 -22.40 -11.65
C VAL A 312 28.05 -22.57 -13.07
N VAL A 313 28.38 -21.67 -13.99
CA VAL A 313 27.96 -21.77 -15.40
C VAL A 313 28.51 -23.04 -16.04
N ALA A 314 29.78 -23.35 -15.83
CA ALA A 314 30.38 -24.60 -16.33
C ALA A 314 29.68 -25.84 -15.75
N GLY A 315 29.36 -25.83 -14.45
CA GLY A 315 28.61 -26.90 -13.78
C GLY A 315 27.22 -27.10 -14.38
N LEU A 316 26.48 -26.01 -14.64
CA LEU A 316 25.17 -26.05 -15.28
C LEU A 316 25.24 -26.60 -16.71
N VAL A 317 26.25 -26.21 -17.49
CA VAL A 317 26.46 -26.72 -18.85
C VAL A 317 26.77 -28.21 -18.84
N VAL A 318 27.65 -28.67 -17.94
CA VAL A 318 27.98 -30.10 -17.80
C VAL A 318 26.75 -30.90 -17.35
N PHE A 319 25.97 -30.37 -16.40
CA PHE A 319 24.75 -31.00 -15.95
C PHE A 319 23.71 -31.10 -17.07
N ALA A 320 23.50 -30.02 -17.83
CA ALA A 320 22.59 -30.02 -18.98
C ALA A 320 23.03 -31.02 -20.05
N ALA A 321 24.33 -31.08 -20.36
CA ALA A 321 24.88 -32.06 -21.30
C ALA A 321 24.64 -33.50 -20.80
N PHE A 322 24.94 -33.77 -19.53
CA PHE A 322 24.70 -35.07 -18.91
C PHE A 322 23.22 -35.46 -18.96
N TYR A 323 22.32 -34.54 -18.64
CA TYR A 323 20.88 -34.73 -18.71
C TYR A 323 20.42 -35.08 -20.12
N CYS A 324 20.86 -34.30 -21.13
CA CYS A 324 20.57 -34.57 -22.55
C CYS A 324 21.08 -35.94 -23.01
N PHE A 325 22.30 -36.33 -22.64
CA PHE A 325 22.84 -37.66 -22.97
C PHE A 325 22.02 -38.78 -22.33
N ARG A 326 21.61 -38.61 -21.06
CA ARG A 326 20.84 -39.62 -20.34
C ARG A 326 19.44 -39.78 -20.93
N GLN A 327 18.77 -38.67 -21.23
CA GLN A 327 17.44 -38.67 -21.84
C GLN A 327 17.47 -39.26 -23.25
N ARG A 328 18.51 -38.97 -24.03
CA ARG A 328 18.69 -39.55 -25.38
C ARG A 328 18.90 -41.07 -25.32
N LYS A 329 19.60 -41.58 -24.31
CA LYS A 329 19.79 -43.02 -24.10
C LYS A 329 18.50 -43.71 -23.66
N GLN A 330 17.72 -43.10 -22.77
CA GLN A 330 16.39 -43.61 -22.38
C GLN A 330 15.44 -43.64 -23.59
N GLY A 331 15.38 -42.57 -24.38
CA GLY A 331 14.59 -42.54 -25.61
C GLY A 331 15.01 -43.60 -26.64
N GLN A 332 16.30 -43.91 -26.77
CA GLN A 332 16.76 -45.02 -27.62
C GLN A 332 16.31 -46.40 -27.10
N GLN A 333 16.27 -46.60 -25.78
CA GLN A 333 15.79 -47.86 -25.19
C GLN A 333 14.28 -48.04 -25.35
N GLU A 334 13.51 -46.97 -25.14
CA GLU A 334 12.07 -46.96 -25.37
C GLU A 334 11.73 -47.21 -26.84
N ALA A 335 12.44 -46.56 -27.77
CA ALA A 335 12.27 -46.80 -29.21
C ALA A 335 12.63 -48.23 -29.63
N ALA A 336 13.67 -48.83 -29.03
CA ALA A 336 14.06 -50.21 -29.29
C ALA A 336 13.02 -51.21 -28.77
N MET A 337 12.46 -51.01 -27.58
CA MET A 337 11.36 -51.84 -27.06
C MET A 337 10.09 -51.68 -27.89
N ALA A 338 9.76 -50.46 -28.31
CA ALA A 338 8.62 -50.20 -29.19
C ALA A 338 8.76 -50.91 -30.55
N ALA A 339 9.97 -50.94 -31.12
CA ALA A 339 10.24 -51.68 -32.35
C ALA A 339 10.12 -53.21 -32.17
N GLN A 340 10.53 -53.75 -31.03
CA GLN A 340 10.34 -55.17 -30.72
C GLN A 340 8.86 -55.53 -30.55
N LEU A 341 8.09 -54.72 -29.81
CA LEU A 341 6.65 -54.90 -29.66
C LEU A 341 5.92 -54.82 -31.01
N ALA A 342 6.27 -53.84 -31.86
CA ALA A 342 5.67 -53.73 -33.19
C ALA A 342 5.97 -54.94 -34.09
N GLU A 343 7.17 -55.53 -33.96
CA GLU A 343 7.54 -56.75 -34.67
C GLU A 343 6.79 -57.98 -34.13
N GLU A 344 6.65 -58.09 -32.80
CA GLU A 344 5.84 -59.13 -32.16
C GLU A 344 4.38 -59.02 -32.57
N GLU A 345 3.78 -57.82 -32.52
CA GLU A 345 2.43 -57.56 -33.02
C GLU A 345 2.29 -57.92 -34.50
N ARG A 346 3.28 -57.59 -35.34
CA ARG A 346 3.28 -57.96 -36.76
C ARG A 346 3.29 -59.47 -36.97
N VAL A 347 4.16 -60.20 -36.28
CA VAL A 347 4.25 -61.67 -36.35
C VAL A 347 2.97 -62.31 -35.79
N GLU A 348 2.38 -61.75 -34.74
CA GLU A 348 1.11 -62.21 -34.19
C GLU A 348 -0.03 -62.03 -35.19
N MET A 349 -0.10 -60.86 -35.85
CA MET A 349 -1.04 -60.57 -36.93
C MET A 349 -0.88 -61.53 -38.12
N GLU A 350 0.35 -61.82 -38.55
CA GLU A 350 0.63 -62.82 -39.59
C GLU A 350 0.17 -64.23 -39.19
N ARG A 351 0.36 -64.61 -37.91
CA ARG A 351 -0.16 -65.89 -37.39
C ARG A 351 -1.67 -65.95 -37.41
N TYR A 352 -2.36 -64.89 -37.00
CA TYR A 352 -3.83 -64.82 -37.08
C TYR A 352 -4.33 -64.95 -38.52
N GLN A 353 -3.68 -64.23 -39.46
CA GLN A 353 -4.00 -64.33 -40.89
C GLN A 353 -3.76 -65.74 -41.46
N ALA A 354 -2.64 -66.39 -41.12
CA ALA A 354 -2.32 -67.75 -41.56
C ALA A 354 -3.27 -68.81 -40.97
N ALA A 355 -3.79 -68.58 -39.77
CA ALA A 355 -4.81 -69.42 -39.15
C ALA A 355 -6.24 -69.17 -39.71
N GLY A 356 -6.40 -68.21 -40.63
CA GLY A 356 -7.71 -67.82 -41.18
C GLY A 356 -8.61 -67.09 -40.19
N VAL A 357 -8.05 -66.58 -39.09
CA VAL A 357 -8.78 -65.83 -38.06
C VAL A 357 -8.65 -64.34 -38.37
N ASN A 358 -9.77 -63.66 -38.60
CA ASN A 358 -9.78 -62.21 -38.80
C ASN A 358 -9.61 -61.52 -37.43
N PRO A 359 -8.50 -60.82 -37.17
CA PRO A 359 -8.25 -60.18 -35.88
C PRO A 359 -9.23 -59.03 -35.58
N ASP A 360 -9.80 -58.40 -36.62
CA ASP A 360 -10.87 -57.40 -36.49
C ASP A 360 -12.28 -58.04 -36.33
N GLY A 361 -12.36 -59.38 -36.32
CA GLY A 361 -13.58 -60.17 -36.20
C GLY A 361 -14.13 -60.31 -34.77
N PHE A 362 -13.39 -59.85 -33.75
CA PHE A 362 -13.88 -59.77 -32.37
C PHE A 362 -14.69 -58.48 -32.14
N THR A 363 -15.71 -58.25 -32.96
CA THR A 363 -16.81 -57.34 -32.60
C THR A 363 -18.06 -58.16 -32.30
N SER A 364 -18.19 -58.60 -31.04
CA SER A 364 -19.46 -58.67 -30.29
C SER A 364 -19.29 -59.45 -28.99
N ALA A 365 -19.14 -58.70 -27.89
CA ALA A 365 -19.78 -58.92 -26.58
C ALA A 365 -18.90 -58.26 -25.52
N ALA A 366 -19.10 -56.96 -25.30
CA ALA A 366 -18.76 -56.37 -24.02
C ALA A 366 -19.77 -56.90 -22.98
N PRO A 367 -19.36 -57.59 -21.91
CA PRO A 367 -20.13 -57.62 -20.69
C PRO A 367 -19.91 -56.28 -19.99
N THR A 368 -21.01 -55.57 -19.75
CA THR A 368 -21.06 -54.29 -19.05
C THR A 368 -20.30 -54.33 -17.71
N PRO A 369 -19.49 -53.31 -17.38
CA PRO A 369 -18.95 -53.16 -16.03
C PRO A 369 -20.02 -52.62 -15.09
N ASN A 370 -20.35 -53.39 -14.06
CA ASN A 370 -20.58 -52.81 -12.73
C ASN A 370 -20.45 -53.91 -11.67
N GLU A 371 -19.28 -53.99 -11.03
CA GLU A 371 -19.11 -53.65 -9.61
C GLU A 371 -17.64 -53.80 -9.17
N LYS A 372 -17.30 -53.07 -8.12
CA LYS A 372 -15.97 -52.52 -7.79
C LYS A 372 -15.02 -53.48 -7.06
N PHE A 373 -13.73 -53.28 -7.34
CA PHE A 373 -12.52 -53.34 -6.48
C PHE A 373 -12.51 -54.10 -5.13
N GLY A 374 -11.45 -54.92 -4.97
CA GLY A 374 -10.55 -54.80 -3.80
C GLY A 374 -9.83 -56.08 -3.34
N SER A 375 -8.52 -56.18 -3.60
CA SER A 375 -7.44 -56.66 -2.68
C SER A 375 -6.38 -57.58 -3.31
N ALA A 376 -5.12 -57.12 -3.26
CA ALA A 376 -3.86 -57.82 -3.47
C ALA A 376 -2.85 -57.14 -2.52
N ALA A 377 -1.83 -57.73 -1.91
CA ALA A 377 -1.28 -59.08 -1.83
C ALA A 377 -0.26 -59.09 -0.65
N ALA A 378 0.12 -60.26 -0.14
CA ALA A 378 1.17 -60.42 0.88
C ALA A 378 2.07 -61.66 0.63
N ALA A 379 3.31 -61.56 1.16
CA ALA A 379 4.39 -62.56 1.38
C ALA A 379 5.43 -62.74 0.22
N ARG A 380 6.75 -62.44 0.31
CA ARG A 380 7.92 -62.73 1.23
C ARG A 380 8.34 -64.23 1.27
N PRO A 381 9.58 -64.68 1.66
CA PRO A 381 10.81 -64.02 2.25
C PRO A 381 12.22 -64.52 1.71
N LEU A 382 13.35 -63.77 1.80
CA LEU A 382 14.51 -63.66 2.76
C LEU A 382 15.66 -64.72 2.78
N LEU A 383 16.93 -64.23 2.85
CA LEU A 383 18.09 -64.60 3.72
C LEU A 383 19.33 -63.68 3.40
N ASN A 384 19.69 -62.67 4.22
CA ASN A 384 20.73 -62.55 5.31
C ASN A 384 22.22 -62.64 4.87
N ASN A 385 23.25 -61.86 5.32
CA ASN A 385 23.47 -61.13 6.58
C ASN A 385 24.74 -60.18 6.57
N ASN A 386 24.72 -59.12 7.40
CA ASN A 386 25.77 -58.36 8.16
C ASN A 386 26.94 -57.54 7.54
N ALA A 387 27.04 -56.23 7.90
CA ALA A 387 28.00 -55.67 8.89
C ALA A 387 27.87 -54.12 9.14
N ALA A 388 27.85 -53.75 10.44
CA ALA A 388 28.14 -52.49 11.19
C ALA A 388 28.38 -51.12 10.50
N SER A 389 27.77 -50.03 11.02
CA SER A 389 28.27 -49.22 12.17
C SER A 389 27.28 -48.12 12.63
N GLN A 390 26.98 -48.12 13.94
CA GLN A 390 26.69 -47.03 14.91
C GLN A 390 26.69 -45.58 14.38
N SER A 391 25.89 -44.58 14.78
CA SER A 391 24.98 -44.22 15.90
C SER A 391 24.97 -42.65 15.92
N PRO A 392 24.17 -41.88 16.70
CA PRO A 392 22.82 -42.06 17.25
C PRO A 392 21.97 -40.72 17.14
N PRO A 393 21.07 -40.34 18.08
CA PRO A 393 19.62 -40.21 17.88
C PRO A 393 19.09 -38.75 18.01
N GLY A 394 17.89 -38.39 17.57
CA GLY A 394 16.64 -38.59 18.32
C GLY A 394 15.70 -37.38 18.20
N THR A 395 14.63 -37.57 17.41
CA THR A 395 13.21 -37.10 17.45
C THR A 395 12.65 -36.46 18.74
N PRO A 396 11.41 -35.88 18.81
CA PRO A 396 10.24 -35.90 17.86
C PRO A 396 9.51 -34.53 17.67
N GLN A 397 8.71 -34.26 16.61
CA GLN A 397 7.26 -34.55 16.41
C GLN A 397 6.38 -34.25 17.65
N THR A 398 5.21 -33.60 17.62
CA THR A 398 4.08 -33.45 16.67
C THR A 398 3.08 -32.44 17.26
N GLY A 399 2.17 -31.88 16.44
CA GLY A 399 0.85 -31.47 16.98
C GLY A 399 0.06 -30.45 16.16
N GLY A 400 -0.39 -30.80 14.96
CA GLY A 400 -1.38 -29.99 14.23
C GLY A 400 -2.80 -30.29 14.72
N ARG A 401 -3.55 -29.25 15.11
CA ARG A 401 -5.01 -29.30 15.33
C ARG A 401 -5.71 -28.37 14.34
N ASN A 402 -6.79 -28.92 13.79
CA ASN A 402 -7.79 -28.34 12.90
C ASN A 402 -8.78 -27.44 13.69
N PRO A 403 -9.19 -26.25 13.21
CA PRO A 403 -10.25 -25.47 13.84
C PRO A 403 -11.45 -25.24 12.91
N TYR A 404 -12.56 -25.94 13.15
CA TYR A 404 -13.92 -25.44 12.91
C TYR A 404 -14.88 -26.09 13.93
N THR A 405 -15.92 -25.36 14.33
CA THR A 405 -16.94 -25.59 15.38
C THR A 405 -16.49 -25.19 16.79
N ASP A 406 -17.20 -24.38 17.58
CA ASP A 406 -18.54 -23.81 17.48
C ASP A 406 -18.72 -22.73 18.58
N SER A 407 -19.83 -21.99 18.50
CA SER A 407 -20.62 -21.38 19.61
C SER A 407 -20.38 -19.93 20.08
N PHE A 408 -21.43 -19.14 19.79
CA PHE A 408 -21.95 -17.98 20.52
C PHE A 408 -22.15 -18.20 22.03
N SER A 409 -21.76 -17.24 22.88
CA SER A 409 -22.68 -16.40 23.69
C SER A 409 -21.94 -15.46 24.66
N PRO A 410 -22.49 -14.26 24.96
CA PRO A 410 -21.89 -13.23 25.82
C PRO A 410 -22.50 -13.23 27.23
N ILE A 411 -21.74 -12.91 28.30
CA ILE A 411 -22.19 -12.14 29.50
C ILE A 411 -20.96 -11.65 30.30
N ASN A 412 -20.71 -10.34 30.33
CA ASN A 412 -20.69 -9.43 31.51
C ASN A 412 -20.02 -8.09 31.16
#